data_AF-A0A496P660-F1
#
_entry.id   AF-A0A496P660-F1
#
_cell.length_a   1.000
_cell.length_b   1.000
_cell.length_c   1.000
_cell.angle_alpha   90.00
_cell.angle_beta   90.00
_cell.angle_gamma   90.00
#
_symmetry.space_group_name_H-M   'P 1'
#
loop_
_entity.id
_entity.type
_entity.pdbx_description
1 polymer ?
#
loop_
_entity_poly.entity_id
_entity_poly.type
_entity_poly.pdbx_seq_one_letter_code
_entity_poly.pdbx_strand_id
1 'polypeptide(L)' 'MSDIPQSYITIANEFRIEYVIEKSCFIATIAPVSNEAEAQAFIQRISKEFWDATHNCT' A
#
# COMPACT_ATOMS: atom_id res chain seq x y z
N MET A 1 -3.49 -14.94 -29.33
CA MET A 1 -3.02 -13.92 -28.37
C MET A 1 -4.24 -13.55 -27.56
N SER A 2 -4.52 -14.37 -26.55
CA SER A 2 -5.83 -14.45 -25.92
C SER A 2 -5.63 -14.49 -24.42
N ASP A 3 -5.57 -13.33 -23.77
CA ASP A 3 -5.64 -13.19 -22.31
C ASP A 3 -6.06 -11.74 -21.97
N ILE A 4 -7.33 -11.41 -22.25
CA ILE A 4 -7.95 -10.22 -21.66
C ILE A 4 -8.42 -10.67 -20.27
N PRO A 5 -7.92 -10.11 -19.16
CA PRO A 5 -8.42 -10.51 -17.85
C PRO A 5 -9.88 -10.06 -17.74
N GLN A 6 -10.71 -11.05 -17.46
CA GLN A 6 -12.07 -10.90 -16.93
C GLN A 6 -12.03 -9.83 -15.83
N SER A 7 -12.85 -8.78 -15.97
CA SER A 7 -12.83 -7.61 -15.08
C SER A 7 -12.74 -8.04 -13.61
N TYR A 8 -11.63 -7.70 -12.95
CA TYR A 8 -11.42 -8.01 -11.53
C TYR A 8 -11.75 -6.79 -10.69
N ILE A 9 -12.28 -7.03 -9.49
CA ILE A 9 -12.50 -5.98 -8.50
C ILE A 9 -11.14 -5.69 -7.85
N THR A 10 -10.79 -4.42 -7.78
CA THR A 10 -9.60 -3.93 -7.09
C THR A 10 -9.96 -2.74 -6.20
N ILE A 11 -8.97 -2.21 -5.49
CA ILE A 11 -9.12 -1.06 -4.60
C ILE A 11 -9.52 0.16 -5.42
N ALA A 12 -10.57 0.87 -4.99
CA ALA A 12 -11.07 2.04 -5.71
C ALA A 12 -10.19 3.28 -5.53
N ASN A 13 -9.72 3.53 -4.30
CA ASN A 13 -8.92 4.70 -3.93
C ASN A 13 -7.93 4.34 -2.83
N GLU A 14 -6.93 5.21 -2.62
CA GLU A 14 -6.05 5.09 -1.45
C GLU A 14 -6.84 5.11 -0.15
N PHE A 15 -6.48 4.21 0.76
CA PHE A 15 -7.12 4.09 2.06
C PHE A 15 -6.08 3.75 3.12
N ARG A 16 -6.33 4.22 4.34
CA ARG A 16 -5.43 4.05 5.47
C ARG A 16 -6.21 3.64 6.71
N ILE A 17 -5.65 2.69 7.45
CA ILE A 17 -6.11 2.34 8.78
C ILE A 17 -4.96 2.40 9.77
N GLU A 18 -5.30 2.73 11.00
CA GLU A 18 -4.41 2.67 12.15
C GLU A 18 -4.96 1.68 13.15
N TYR A 19 -4.06 0.90 13.75
CA TYR A 19 -4.40 -0.08 14.76
C TYR A 19 -3.34 -0.07 15.86
N VAL A 20 -3.78 0.10 17.10
CA VAL A 20 -2.88 0.21 18.26
C VAL A 20 -2.99 -1.04 19.12
N ILE A 21 -1.86 -1.72 19.36
CA ILE A 21 -1.76 -2.89 20.24
C ILE A 21 -0.58 -2.66 21.18
N GLU A 22 -0.80 -2.76 22.50
CA GLU A 22 0.29 -2.67 23.50
C GLU A 22 1.25 -1.48 23.32
N LYS A 23 0.70 -0.31 22.96
CA LYS A 23 1.43 0.94 22.65
C LYS A 23 2.24 0.93 21.34
N SER A 24 2.22 -0.16 20.58
CA SER A 24 2.70 -0.19 19.20
C SER A 24 1.59 0.29 18.26
N CYS A 25 1.91 1.25 17.40
CA CYS A 25 1.01 1.73 16.34
C CYS A 25 1.34 1.02 15.03
N PHE A 26 0.34 0.39 14.43
CA PHE A 26 0.41 -0.24 13.12
C PHE A 26 -0.41 0.57 12.14
N ILE A 27 0.22 0.99 11.04
CA ILE A 27 -0.41 1.83 10.02
C ILE A 27 -0.38 1.06 8.70
N ALA A 28 -1.55 0.66 8.20
CA ALA A 28 -1.68 0.01 6.91
C ALA A 28 -2.21 1.02 5.88
N THR A 29 -1.46 1.21 4.79
CA THR A 29 -1.83 2.08 3.68
C THR A 29 -1.93 1.25 2.41
N ILE A 30 -3.05 1.35 1.71
CA ILE A 30 -3.32 0.61 0.47
C ILE A 30 -3.72 1.61 -0.61
N ALA A 31 -3.32 1.36 -1.86
CA ALA A 31 -3.71 2.17 -3.01
C ALA A 31 -3.79 1.31 -4.28
N PRO A 32 -4.65 1.67 -5.27
CA PRO A 32 -4.59 1.04 -6.58
C PRO A 32 -3.28 1.36 -7.28
N VAL A 33 -2.69 0.35 -7.92
CA VAL A 33 -1.49 0.47 -8.76
C VAL A 33 -1.69 -0.31 -10.06
N SER A 34 -1.28 0.27 -11.18
CA SER A 34 -1.49 -0.31 -12.52
C SER A 34 -0.25 -0.99 -13.08
N ASN A 35 0.92 -0.76 -12.46
CA ASN A 35 2.20 -1.31 -12.87
C ASN A 35 3.21 -1.30 -11.71
N GLU A 36 4.34 -1.97 -11.92
CA GLU A 36 5.41 -2.09 -10.93
C GLU A 36 6.03 -0.74 -10.55
N ALA A 37 6.20 0.18 -11.50
CA ALA A 37 6.80 1.48 -11.21
C ALA A 37 5.92 2.31 -10.26
N GLU A 38 4.60 2.28 -10.44
CA GLU A 38 3.64 2.89 -9.52
C GLU A 38 3.69 2.25 -8.13
N ALA A 39 3.82 0.92 -8.05
CA ALA A 39 3.96 0.22 -6.78
C ALA A 39 5.24 0.63 -6.04
N GLN A 40 6.38 0.69 -6.74
CA GLN A 40 7.65 1.13 -6.14
C GLN A 40 7.59 2.59 -5.68
N ALA A 41 6.99 3.47 -6.48
CA ALA A 41 6.79 4.88 -6.10
C ALA A 41 5.88 5.02 -4.87
N PHE A 42 4.83 4.20 -4.77
CA PHE A 42 3.96 4.14 -3.61
C PHE A 42 4.72 3.71 -2.35
N ILE A 43 5.45 2.60 -2.41
CA ILE A 43 6.27 2.07 -1.30
C ILE A 43 7.28 3.12 -0.81
N GLN A 44 7.99 3.79 -1.72
CA GLN A 44 8.96 4.82 -1.38
C GLN A 44 8.31 6.04 -0.71
N ARG A 45 7.13 6.45 -1.19
CA ARG A 45 6.37 7.54 -0.58
C ARG A 45 5.97 7.20 0.86
N ILE A 46 5.38 6.03 1.09
CA ILE A 46 4.94 5.61 2.43
C ILE A 46 6.14 5.43 3.38
N SER A 47 7.22 4.79 2.91
CA SER A 47 8.45 4.64 3.70
C SER A 47 9.07 6.00 4.09
N LYS A 48 8.96 7.01 3.23
CA LYS A 48 9.43 8.37 3.52
C LYS A 48 8.50 9.12 4.47
N GLU A 49 7.19 8.90 4.37
CA GLU A 49 6.20 9.46 5.27
C GLU A 49 6.38 8.95 6.71
N PHE A 50 6.61 7.64 6.87
CA PHE A 50 6.88 6.96 8.16
C PHE A 50 8.35 6.58 8.31
N TRP A 51 9.22 7.55 8.05
CA TRP A 51 10.67 7.36 8.13
C TRP A 51 11.17 6.96 9.53
N ASP A 52 10.38 7.24 10.56
CA ASP A 52 10.65 6.95 11.98
C ASP A 52 9.96 5.67 12.48
N ALA A 53 9.22 4.96 11.62
CA ALA A 53 8.64 3.67 11.98
C ALA A 53 9.75 2.66 12.32
N THR A 54 9.53 1.88 13.37
CA THR A 54 10.47 0.81 13.76
C THR A 54 10.64 -0.23 12.65
N HIS A 55 9.58 -0.49 11.89
CA HIS A 55 9.57 -1.37 10.73
C HIS A 55 8.67 -0.79 9.64
N ASN A 56 9.17 -0.78 8.40
CA ASN A 56 8.38 -0.52 7.20
C ASN A 56 8.30 -1.84 6.41
N CYS A 57 7.16 -2.51 6.45
CA CYS A 57 6.92 -3.78 5.75
C CYS A 57 6.12 -3.52 4.47
N THR A 58 6.61 -4.01 3.33
CA THR A 58 6.01 -3.84 2.00
C THR A 58 6.16 -5.09 1.16
#